data_AF-A0A0P0I4Q3-F1
#
_entry.id   AF-A0A0P0I4Q3-F1
#
_cell.length_a   1.000
_cell.length_b   1.000
_cell.length_c   1.000
_cell.angle_alpha   90.00
_cell.angle_beta   90.00
_cell.angle_gamma   90.00
#
_symmetry.space_group_name_H-M   'P 1'
#
loop_
_entity.id
_entity.type
_entity.pdbx_description
1 polymer ?
#
loop_
_entity_poly.entity_id
_entity_poly.type
_entity_poly.pdbx_seq_one_letter_code
_entity_poly.pdbx_strand_id
1 'polypeptide(L)'
;CFKLKDFTTFQASGIYLEGKKYQFLREEDSKLVLGKLKGNGAITLQSSKSAIVLAHCPEGAQQGNANKGVGVIADYLESMSM
;
A
#
# COMPACT_ATOMS: atom_id res chain seq x y z
N CYS A 1 -6.02 -1.06 10.96
CA CYS A 1 -5.12 -1.96 10.22
C CYS A 1 -3.64 -1.66 10.53
N PHE A 2 -3.02 -0.62 9.96
CA PHE A 2 -1.58 -0.36 10.12
C PHE A 2 -1.11 -0.12 11.57
N LYS A 3 -1.88 0.60 12.41
CA LYS A 3 -1.51 0.83 13.83
C LYS A 3 -1.41 -0.46 14.66
N LEU A 4 -2.24 -1.46 14.33
CA LEU A 4 -2.27 -2.76 15.00
C LEU A 4 -1.49 -3.83 14.22
N LYS A 5 -0.93 -3.47 13.06
CA LYS A 5 -0.33 -4.39 12.07
C LYS A 5 -1.25 -5.57 11.72
N ASP A 6 -2.56 -5.35 11.77
CA ASP A 6 -3.58 -6.34 11.46
C ASP A 6 -4.25 -5.97 10.14
N PHE A 7 -4.11 -6.85 9.14
CA PHE A 7 -4.63 -6.67 7.79
C PHE A 7 -5.79 -7.62 7.45
N THR A 8 -6.32 -8.37 8.43
CA THR A 8 -7.48 -9.26 8.23
C THR A 8 -8.69 -8.53 7.66
N THR A 9 -8.94 -7.28 8.08
CA THR A 9 -10.02 -6.46 7.51
C THR A 9 -9.79 -6.14 6.03
N PHE A 10 -8.56 -5.89 5.61
CA PHE A 10 -8.25 -5.66 4.19
C PHE A 10 -8.38 -6.95 3.37
N GLN A 11 -8.00 -8.09 3.94
CA GLN A 11 -8.18 -9.40 3.31
C GLN A 11 -9.66 -9.73 3.12
N ALA A 12 -10.50 -9.48 4.12
CA ALA A 12 -11.93 -9.79 4.06
C ALA A 12 -12.75 -8.79 3.23
N SER A 13 -12.50 -7.48 3.41
CA SER A 13 -13.35 -6.42 2.86
C SER A 13 -12.73 -5.70 1.66
N GLY A 14 -11.45 -5.91 1.36
CA GLY A 14 -10.70 -5.13 0.38
C GLY A 14 -10.20 -3.80 0.94
N ILE A 15 -9.47 -3.06 0.11
CA ILE A 15 -8.91 -1.75 0.46
C ILE A 15 -9.77 -0.67 -0.20
N TYR A 16 -10.35 0.23 0.59
CA TYR A 16 -11.16 1.32 0.08
C TYR A 16 -10.33 2.59 -0.07
N LEU A 17 -10.37 3.19 -1.26
CA LEU A 17 -9.60 4.39 -1.60
C LEU A 17 -10.45 5.21 -2.57
N GLU A 18 -10.73 6.49 -2.23
CA GLU A 18 -11.60 7.37 -3.05
C GLU A 18 -12.97 6.72 -3.36
N GLY A 19 -13.56 6.00 -2.39
CA GLY A 19 -14.83 5.27 -2.58
C GLY A 19 -14.77 4.02 -3.46
N LYS A 20 -13.59 3.66 -4.00
CA LYS A 20 -13.37 2.47 -4.82
C LYS A 20 -12.78 1.34 -4.00
N LYS A 21 -13.31 0.12 -4.19
CA LYS A 21 -12.81 -1.09 -3.55
C LYS A 21 -11.72 -1.74 -4.38
N TYR A 22 -10.48 -1.67 -3.91
CA TYR A 22 -9.35 -2.43 -4.44
C TYR A 22 -9.31 -3.82 -3.80
N GLN A 23 -9.10 -4.84 -4.61
CA GLN A 23 -8.86 -6.20 -4.16
C GLN A 23 -7.50 -6.26 -3.47
N PHE A 24 -7.46 -6.75 -2.23
CA PHE A 24 -6.23 -7.07 -1.53
C PHE A 24 -5.48 -8.17 -2.27
N LEU A 25 -4.19 -7.97 -2.51
CA LEU A 25 -3.33 -8.96 -3.18
C LEU A 25 -2.52 -9.75 -2.17
N ARG A 26 -1.68 -9.03 -1.41
CA ARG A 26 -0.77 -9.58 -0.42
C ARG A 26 -0.28 -8.48 0.50
N GLU A 27 0.26 -8.88 1.64
CA GLU A 27 1.07 -8.03 2.49
C GLU A 27 2.51 -8.59 2.56
N GLU A 28 3.46 -7.73 2.91
CA GLU A 28 4.85 -8.09 3.20
C GLU A 28 5.30 -7.40 4.50
N ASP A 29 5.98 -8.16 5.35
CA ASP A 29 6.59 -7.71 6.62
C ASP A 29 5.64 -6.96 7.57
N SER A 30 4.32 -7.17 7.43
CA SER A 30 3.30 -6.40 8.14
C SER A 30 3.46 -4.87 8.00
N LYS A 31 4.12 -4.43 6.93
CA LYS A 31 4.41 -3.02 6.64
C LYS A 31 3.94 -2.62 5.25
N LEU A 32 4.04 -3.52 4.28
CA LEU A 32 3.64 -3.29 2.90
C LEU A 32 2.32 -4.00 2.61
N VAL A 33 1.39 -3.31 1.95
CA VAL A 33 0.12 -3.87 1.49
C VAL A 33 -0.07 -3.52 0.03
N LEU A 34 -0.38 -4.53 -0.77
CA LEU A 34 -0.65 -4.40 -2.19
C LEU A 34 -2.13 -4.60 -2.48
N GLY A 35 -2.67 -3.77 -3.36
CA GLY A 35 -4.03 -3.88 -3.86
C GLY A 35 -4.12 -3.68 -5.37
N LYS A 36 -5.17 -4.21 -5.99
CA LYS A 36 -5.47 -3.98 -7.41
C LYS A 36 -6.96 -3.77 -7.64
N LEU A 37 -7.29 -3.00 -8.65
CA LEU A 37 -8.64 -2.83 -9.15
C LEU A 37 -8.61 -2.81 -10.67
N LYS A 38 -9.28 -3.79 -11.28
CA LYS A 38 -9.41 -3.85 -12.74
C LYS A 38 -10.12 -2.60 -13.26
N GLY A 39 -9.61 -2.00 -14.32
CA GLY A 39 -10.03 -0.72 -14.89
C GLY A 39 -9.42 0.51 -14.22
N ASN A 40 -8.77 0.36 -13.06
CA ASN A 40 -8.35 1.47 -12.20
C ASN A 40 -6.88 1.38 -11.76
N GLY A 41 -6.21 0.25 -12.03
CA GLY A 41 -4.79 0.03 -11.75
C GLY A 41 -4.51 -0.67 -10.43
N ALA A 42 -3.36 -0.36 -9.83
CA ALA A 42 -2.87 -0.98 -8.61
C ALA A 42 -2.50 0.05 -7.55
N ILE A 43 -2.53 -0.34 -6.29
CA ILE A 43 -2.17 0.51 -5.16
C ILE A 43 -1.13 -0.20 -4.30
N THR A 44 -0.26 0.60 -3.72
CA THR A 44 0.82 0.16 -2.84
C THR A 44 0.80 1.06 -1.62
N LEU A 45 0.66 0.45 -0.45
CA LEU A 45 0.68 1.15 0.83
C LEU A 45 1.83 0.61 1.68
N GLN A 46 2.69 1.49 2.19
CA GLN A 46 3.75 1.10 3.12
C GLN A 46 3.70 1.98 4.36
N SER A 47 3.71 1.37 5.55
CA SER A 47 3.80 2.10 6.80
C SER A 47 5.25 2.37 7.20
N SER A 48 5.54 3.60 7.64
CA SER A 48 6.65 3.95 8.52
C SER A 48 6.19 3.94 9.99
N LYS A 49 7.00 4.44 10.92
CA LYS A 49 6.65 4.58 12.35
C LYS A 49 5.48 5.54 12.58
N SER A 50 5.39 6.62 11.83
CA SER A 50 4.41 7.70 12.03
C SER A 50 3.52 7.99 10.81
N ALA A 51 3.87 7.49 9.62
CA ALA A 51 3.16 7.77 8.38
C ALA A 51 2.82 6.51 7.58
N ILE A 52 1.92 6.68 6.61
CA ILE A 52 1.62 5.67 5.60
C ILE A 52 1.89 6.31 4.24
N VAL A 53 2.83 5.75 3.50
CA VAL A 53 3.15 6.15 2.14
C VAL A 53 2.23 5.38 1.21
N LEU A 54 1.53 6.10 0.33
CA LEU A 54 0.58 5.53 -0.60
C LEU A 54 0.97 5.90 -2.02
N ALA A 55 1.06 4.90 -2.90
CA ALA A 55 1.18 5.12 -4.33
C ALA A 55 0.02 4.46 -5.07
N HIS A 56 -0.51 5.20 -6.04
CA HIS A 56 -1.43 4.68 -7.03
C HIS A 56 -0.70 4.53 -8.36
N CYS A 57 -0.75 3.33 -8.91
CA CYS A 57 -0.22 2.99 -10.21
C CYS A 57 -1.40 2.82 -11.18
N PRO A 58 -1.52 3.63 -12.25
CA PRO A 58 -2.63 3.53 -13.19
C PRO A 58 -2.60 2.21 -13.96
N GLU A 59 -3.73 1.84 -14.57
CA GLU A 59 -3.80 0.64 -15.39
C GLU A 59 -2.83 0.71 -16.58
N GLY A 60 -2.17 -0.42 -16.89
CA GLY A 60 -1.13 -0.50 -17.91
C GLY A 60 0.27 -0.10 -17.44
N ALA A 61 0.40 0.54 -16.28
CA ALA A 61 1.70 0.82 -15.66
C ALA A 61 2.19 -0.34 -14.76
N GLN A 62 3.50 -0.43 -14.58
CA GLN A 62 4.11 -1.51 -13.80
C GLN A 62 4.07 -1.20 -12.30
N GLN A 63 3.27 -1.94 -11.53
CA GLN A 63 3.18 -1.80 -10.06
C GLN A 63 4.55 -1.92 -9.37
N GLY A 64 5.48 -2.71 -9.91
CA GLY A 64 6.83 -2.83 -9.36
C GLY A 64 7.59 -1.50 -9.25
N ASN A 65 7.33 -0.55 -10.15
CA ASN A 65 7.94 0.78 -10.06
C ASN A 65 7.34 1.62 -8.92
N ALA A 66 6.02 1.52 -8.72
CA ALA A 66 5.35 2.13 -7.57
C ALA A 66 5.85 1.53 -6.24
N ASN A 67 6.05 0.21 -6.19
CA ASN A 67 6.60 -0.46 -5.00
C ASN A 67 7.98 0.06 -4.63
N LYS A 68 8.89 0.18 -5.61
CA LYS A 68 10.22 0.75 -5.39
C LYS A 68 10.15 2.19 -4.90
N GLY A 69 9.30 3.02 -5.50
CA GLY A 69 9.14 4.42 -5.10
C GLY A 69 8.62 4.55 -3.67
N VAL A 70 7.60 3.79 -3.31
CA VAL A 70 7.03 3.78 -1.94
C VAL A 70 8.08 3.30 -0.93
N GLY A 71 8.84 2.26 -1.25
CA GLY A 71 9.90 1.73 -0.39
C GLY A 71 10.94 2.78 -0.04
N VAL A 72 11.50 3.46 -1.05
CA VAL A 72 12.52 4.50 -0.86
C VAL A 72 12.01 5.63 0.04
N ILE A 73 10.76 6.07 -0.15
CA ILE A 73 10.18 7.14 0.67
C ILE A 73 9.92 6.66 2.10
N ALA A 74 9.40 5.46 2.28
CA ALA A 74 9.15 4.91 3.60
C ALA A 74 10.46 4.69 4.38
N ASP A 75 11.51 4.18 3.74
CA ASP A 75 12.84 4.05 4.34
C ASP A 75 13.45 5.41 4.69
N TYR A 76 13.24 6.41 3.83
CA TYR A 76 13.67 7.78 4.11
C TYR A 76 12.95 8.36 5.34
N LEU A 77 11.64 8.18 5.45
CA LEU A 77 10.86 8.62 6.63
C LEU A 77 11.34 7.91 7.90
N GLU A 78 11.57 6.60 7.85
CA GLU A 78 12.13 5.83 8.96
C GLU A 78 13.49 6.36 9.42
N SER A 79 14.35 6.76 8.47
CA SER A 79 15.67 7.34 8.76
C SER A 79 15.58 8.69 9.49
N MET A 80 14.50 9.43 9.25
CA MET A 80 14.20 10.69 9.95
C MET A 80 13.49 10.46 11.29
N SER A 81 13.37 9.20 11.75
CA SER A 81 12.59 8.80 12.92
C SER A 81 11.09 9.15 12.81
N MET A 82 10.57 9.17 11.59
CA MET A 82 9.15 9.30 11.25
C MET A 82 8.60 7.99 10.67
#